data_AF-A0A1Y2ZVR4-F1
#
_entry.id   AF-A0A1Y2ZVR4-F1
#
_cell.length_a   1.000
_cell.length_b   1.000
_cell.length_c   1.000
_cell.angle_alpha   90.00
_cell.angle_beta   90.00
_cell.angle_gamma   90.00
#
_symmetry.space_group_name_H-M   'P 1'
#
loop_
_entity.id
_entity.type
_entity.pdbx_description
1 polymer ?
#
loop_
_entity_poly.entity_id
_entity_poly.type
_entity_poly.pdbx_seq_one_letter_code
_entity_poly.pdbx_strand_id
1 'polypeptide(L)'
;MLLALASLIIISGCFLFEVSNPFISHSPLLILTTPLSAWAFGCLLIYRHPCFKLSKIQWGIALYFAVLPHVLAVGTNNNYWLQGSLGSLFWVLAGLGILMPFISSTVKLRVLLPTVVSGQLITVFLLYAAMEHPYFGQPEPFSQYDATMTTRVNESILILPKELADYYINVKKMADQSGFQAKMPMIDMSGYGSGVLYAINAKAIGSAWMIGGYSGSNNVAVALLNRVSCTDITAAGLLIDPDSQMKLSLTILNGFGLIFEQNFALAAEFNIPSTNIARVGIPSKKLQLWMPKYPTRYTTDACEKKRNSL
;
A
#
# COMPACT_ATOMS: atom_id res chain seq x y z
N MET A 1 -6.58 16.64 36.16
CA MET A 1 -6.46 15.26 36.69
C MET A 1 -7.63 14.39 36.24
N LEU A 2 -8.88 14.73 36.58
CA LEU A 2 -10.08 13.98 36.14
C LEU A 2 -10.18 13.78 34.61
N LEU A 3 -9.87 14.80 33.82
CA LEU A 3 -9.86 14.69 32.34
C LEU A 3 -8.80 13.73 31.83
N ALA A 4 -7.58 13.78 32.37
CA ALA A 4 -6.50 12.86 31.99
C ALA A 4 -6.87 11.40 32.36
N LEU A 5 -7.53 11.20 33.50
CA LEU A 5 -8.05 9.91 33.93
C LEU A 5 -9.17 9.40 33.01
N ALA A 6 -10.11 10.26 32.63
CA ALA A 6 -11.18 9.91 31.70
C ALA A 6 -10.63 9.56 30.31
N SER A 7 -9.66 10.34 29.80
CA SER A 7 -8.95 10.02 28.55
C SER A 7 -8.23 8.68 28.64
N LEU A 8 -7.54 8.39 29.74
CA LEU A 8 -6.86 7.12 29.96
C LEU A 8 -7.84 5.94 30.02
N ILE A 9 -8.99 6.09 30.70
CA ILE A 9 -10.00 5.03 30.78
C ILE A 9 -10.60 4.74 29.40
N ILE A 10 -10.89 5.79 28.61
CA ILE A 10 -11.42 5.63 27.25
C ILE A 10 -10.37 4.97 26.35
N ILE A 11 -9.12 5.43 26.40
CA ILE A 11 -8.00 4.84 25.63
C ILE A 11 -7.80 3.37 26.01
N SER A 12 -7.79 3.05 27.31
CA SER A 12 -7.66 1.66 27.80
C SER A 12 -8.87 0.80 27.43
N GLY A 13 -10.09 1.34 27.44
CA GLY A 13 -11.29 0.62 27.00
C GLY A 13 -11.28 0.32 25.50
N CYS A 14 -10.92 1.31 24.67
CA CYS A 14 -10.72 1.13 23.24
C CYS A 14 -9.59 0.13 22.93
N PHE A 15 -8.49 0.17 23.70
CA PHE A 15 -7.39 -0.77 23.60
C PHE A 15 -7.83 -2.22 23.83
N LEU A 16 -8.56 -2.48 24.92
CA LEU A 16 -9.04 -3.84 25.21
C LEU A 16 -10.02 -4.35 24.15
N PHE A 17 -10.84 -3.47 23.58
CA PHE A 17 -11.77 -3.81 22.52
C PHE A 17 -11.07 -4.14 21.19
N GLU A 18 -10.00 -3.42 20.84
CA GLU A 18 -9.31 -3.63 19.57
C GLU A 18 -8.36 -4.82 19.60
N VAL A 19 -7.66 -5.05 20.71
CA VAL A 19 -6.82 -6.26 20.90
C VAL A 19 -7.67 -7.53 20.84
N SER A 20 -8.92 -7.47 21.32
CA SER A 20 -9.86 -8.61 21.23
C SER A 20 -10.52 -8.77 19.87
N ASN A 21 -10.43 -7.78 18.97
CA ASN A 21 -10.96 -7.83 17.60
C ASN A 21 -9.96 -7.30 16.57
N PRO A 22 -8.89 -8.06 16.25
CA PRO A 22 -7.86 -7.67 15.28
C PRO A 22 -8.39 -7.55 13.83
N PHE A 23 -9.67 -7.84 13.61
CA PHE A 23 -10.37 -7.80 12.32
C PHE A 23 -11.02 -6.45 12.01
N ILE A 24 -11.03 -5.51 12.95
CA ILE A 24 -11.67 -4.22 12.74
C ILE A 24 -10.69 -3.27 12.05
N SER A 25 -10.88 -3.06 10.75
CA SER A 25 -10.19 -2.07 9.90
C SER A 25 -10.48 -0.60 10.28
N HIS A 26 -10.91 -0.33 11.52
CA HIS A 26 -11.34 0.98 12.01
C HIS A 26 -10.38 1.61 13.04
N SER A 27 -9.19 1.02 13.26
CA SER A 27 -8.12 1.56 14.12
C SER A 27 -7.82 3.05 13.93
N PRO A 28 -7.83 3.62 12.71
CA PRO A 28 -7.52 5.03 12.57
C PRO A 28 -8.68 5.95 13.04
N LEU A 29 -9.92 5.45 13.18
CA LEU A 29 -11.01 6.20 13.81
C LEU A 29 -10.80 6.37 15.33
N LEU A 30 -10.01 5.52 16.00
CA LEU A 30 -9.66 5.77 17.40
C LEU A 30 -8.86 7.05 17.57
N ILE A 31 -8.14 7.48 16.53
CA ILE A 31 -7.40 8.74 16.58
C ILE A 31 -8.35 9.94 16.60
N LEU A 32 -9.61 9.80 16.12
CA LEU A 32 -10.64 10.84 16.25
C LEU A 32 -11.03 11.14 17.70
N THR A 33 -10.79 10.23 18.64
CA THR A 33 -11.07 10.48 20.06
C THR A 33 -10.25 11.66 20.61
N THR A 34 -9.04 11.87 20.08
CA THR A 34 -8.14 12.96 20.50
C THR A 34 -8.65 14.35 20.08
N PRO A 35 -8.96 14.63 18.80
CA PRO A 35 -9.52 15.90 18.40
C PRO A 35 -10.95 16.08 18.93
N LEU A 36 -11.79 15.04 19.00
CA LEU A 36 -13.14 15.17 19.56
C LEU A 36 -13.12 15.54 21.06
N SER A 37 -12.19 14.96 21.83
CA SER A 37 -12.01 15.34 23.23
C SER A 37 -11.43 16.74 23.39
N ALA A 38 -10.49 17.15 22.53
CA ALA A 38 -9.98 18.52 22.49
C ALA A 38 -11.09 19.53 22.14
N TRP A 39 -11.98 19.18 21.20
CA TRP A 39 -13.10 20.01 20.77
C TRP A 39 -14.15 20.14 21.88
N ALA A 40 -14.57 19.02 22.48
CA ALA A 40 -15.49 19.01 23.60
C ALA A 40 -14.95 19.81 24.78
N PHE A 41 -13.66 19.68 25.08
CA PHE A 41 -12.99 20.46 26.12
C PHE A 41 -12.93 21.95 25.78
N GLY A 42 -12.60 22.30 24.54
CA GLY A 42 -12.66 23.68 24.05
C GLY A 42 -14.05 24.29 24.22
N CYS A 43 -15.11 23.60 23.76
CA CYS A 43 -16.49 24.04 23.92
C CYS A 43 -16.89 24.22 25.39
N LEU A 44 -16.47 23.32 26.28
CA LEU A 44 -16.72 23.42 27.72
C LEU A 44 -16.00 24.63 28.35
N LEU A 45 -14.77 24.93 27.91
CA LEU A 45 -14.05 26.11 28.34
C LEU A 45 -14.70 27.41 27.84
N ILE A 46 -15.17 27.44 26.59
CA ILE A 46 -15.92 28.58 26.03
C ILE A 46 -17.19 28.83 26.83
N TYR A 47 -17.94 27.77 27.13
CA TYR A 47 -19.16 27.85 27.92
C TYR A 47 -18.89 28.41 29.33
N ARG A 48 -17.80 27.97 29.99
CA ARG A 48 -17.43 28.45 31.33
C ARG A 48 -16.77 29.82 31.35
N HIS A 49 -16.17 30.25 30.24
CA HIS A 49 -15.46 31.51 30.12
C HIS A 49 -15.96 32.29 28.90
N PRO A 50 -17.15 32.92 28.98
CA PRO A 50 -17.81 33.61 27.84
C PRO A 50 -17.03 34.81 27.29
N CYS A 51 -15.96 35.25 27.97
CA CYS A 51 -15.02 36.25 27.44
C CYS A 51 -14.12 35.70 26.31
N PHE A 52 -14.21 34.41 25.98
CA PHE A 52 -13.41 33.80 24.94
C PHE A 52 -13.86 34.21 23.54
N LYS A 53 -12.99 34.94 22.83
CA LYS A 53 -13.19 35.28 21.42
C LYS A 53 -12.05 34.68 20.61
N LEU A 54 -12.39 33.68 19.78
CA LEU A 54 -11.47 33.19 18.76
C LEU A 54 -11.26 34.28 17.70
N SER A 55 -10.01 34.52 17.34
CA SER A 55 -9.71 35.42 16.22
C SER A 55 -10.10 34.77 14.90
N LYS A 56 -10.37 35.59 13.87
CA LYS A 56 -10.65 35.10 12.51
C LYS A 56 -9.52 34.19 11.98
N ILE A 57 -8.27 34.52 12.33
CA ILE A 57 -7.08 33.76 11.95
C ILE A 57 -7.12 32.35 12.58
N GLN A 58 -7.48 32.24 13.86
CA GLN A 58 -7.57 30.95 14.55
C GLN A 58 -8.66 30.05 13.96
N TRP A 59 -9.82 30.61 13.63
CA TRP A 59 -10.86 29.89 12.90
C TRP A 59 -10.37 29.43 11.53
N GLY A 60 -9.66 30.28 10.79
CA GLY A 60 -9.07 29.93 9.50
C GLY A 60 -8.09 28.75 9.60
N ILE A 61 -7.18 28.79 10.59
CA ILE A 61 -6.21 27.72 10.84
C ILE A 61 -6.93 26.41 11.22
N ALA A 62 -7.90 26.48 12.14
CA ALA A 62 -8.64 25.30 12.57
C ALA A 62 -9.42 24.66 11.42
N LEU A 63 -10.10 25.47 10.60
CA LEU A 63 -10.85 24.98 9.44
C LEU A 63 -9.93 24.39 8.37
N TYR A 64 -8.81 25.05 8.08
CA TYR A 64 -7.81 24.56 7.13
C TYR A 64 -7.34 23.16 7.52
N PHE A 65 -6.92 22.98 8.77
CA PHE A 65 -6.49 21.68 9.28
C PHE A 65 -7.62 20.66 9.40
N ALA A 66 -8.86 21.09 9.64
CA ALA A 66 -10.01 20.18 9.68
C ALA A 66 -10.31 19.54 8.30
N VAL A 67 -10.09 20.29 7.22
CA VAL A 67 -10.39 19.87 5.84
C VAL A 67 -9.28 19.02 5.23
N LEU A 68 -8.01 19.27 5.57
CA LEU A 68 -6.86 18.58 4.96
C LEU A 68 -6.93 17.04 4.94
N PRO A 69 -7.39 16.35 6.01
CA PRO A 69 -7.59 14.90 5.98
C PRO A 69 -8.46 14.41 4.83
N HIS A 70 -9.49 15.17 4.44
CA HIS A 70 -10.38 14.79 3.36
C HIS A 70 -9.74 15.01 1.99
N VAL A 71 -8.82 15.96 1.87
CA VAL A 71 -8.01 16.15 0.65
C VAL A 71 -7.14 14.92 0.40
N LEU A 72 -6.61 14.29 1.45
CA LEU A 72 -5.84 13.04 1.32
C LEU A 72 -6.66 11.86 0.78
N ALA A 73 -7.99 11.94 0.83
CA ALA A 73 -8.86 10.91 0.28
C ALA A 73 -9.11 11.07 -1.23
N VAL A 74 -8.86 12.25 -1.78
CA VAL A 74 -9.10 12.54 -3.20
C VAL A 74 -8.20 11.65 -4.07
N GLY A 75 -8.82 10.95 -5.03
CA GLY A 75 -8.13 10.06 -5.96
C GLY A 75 -7.76 8.68 -5.41
N THR A 76 -8.02 8.40 -4.13
CA THR A 76 -7.71 7.09 -3.51
C THR A 76 -8.78 6.02 -3.76
N ASN A 77 -9.97 6.41 -4.22
CA ASN A 77 -11.18 5.58 -4.32
C ASN A 77 -11.62 4.94 -2.98
N ASN A 78 -11.07 5.38 -1.86
CA ASN A 78 -11.41 4.90 -0.53
C ASN A 78 -12.48 5.77 0.12
N ASN A 79 -13.08 5.26 1.20
CA ASN A 79 -13.98 6.02 2.05
C ASN A 79 -13.23 7.23 2.67
N TYR A 80 -13.82 8.43 2.57
CA TYR A 80 -13.21 9.67 3.05
C TYR A 80 -12.89 9.68 4.55
N TRP A 81 -13.72 9.02 5.37
CA TRP A 81 -13.48 8.91 6.80
C TRP A 81 -12.34 7.96 7.11
N LEU A 82 -12.31 6.80 6.44
CA LEU A 82 -11.23 5.84 6.61
C LEU A 82 -9.90 6.43 6.13
N GLN A 83 -9.85 6.94 4.90
CA GLN A 83 -8.63 7.50 4.35
C GLN A 83 -8.21 8.80 5.07
N GLY A 84 -9.17 9.65 5.44
CA GLY A 84 -8.89 10.87 6.20
C GLY A 84 -8.39 10.58 7.61
N SER A 85 -8.81 9.47 8.23
CA SER A 85 -8.31 9.10 9.56
C SER A 85 -6.82 8.74 9.58
N LEU A 86 -6.22 8.40 8.43
CA LEU A 86 -4.75 8.30 8.28
C LEU A 86 -4.06 9.67 8.43
N GLY A 87 -4.76 10.77 8.10
CA GLY A 87 -4.33 12.15 8.29
C GLY A 87 -4.79 12.78 9.61
N SER A 88 -5.19 11.98 10.58
CA SER A 88 -5.79 12.44 11.86
C SER A 88 -4.94 13.42 12.67
N LEU A 89 -3.62 13.48 12.44
CA LEU A 89 -2.74 14.52 12.97
C LEU A 89 -3.29 15.94 12.67
N PHE A 90 -3.84 16.16 11.47
CA PHE A 90 -4.40 17.47 11.12
C PHE A 90 -5.63 17.81 11.95
N TRP A 91 -6.47 16.84 12.31
CA TRP A 91 -7.58 17.10 13.24
C TRP A 91 -7.08 17.46 14.64
N VAL A 92 -5.98 16.86 15.10
CA VAL A 92 -5.34 17.26 16.37
C VAL A 92 -4.84 18.71 16.29
N LEU A 93 -4.19 19.09 15.18
CA LEU A 93 -3.75 20.47 14.94
C LEU A 93 -4.91 21.46 14.85
N ALA A 94 -6.05 21.05 14.28
CA ALA A 94 -7.27 21.86 14.25
C ALA A 94 -7.78 22.14 15.68
N GLY A 95 -7.81 21.11 16.53
CA GLY A 95 -8.14 21.25 17.95
C GLY A 95 -7.15 22.16 18.70
N LEU A 96 -5.85 22.02 18.45
CA LEU A 96 -4.83 22.89 19.04
C LEU A 96 -4.97 24.35 18.59
N GLY A 97 -5.34 24.59 17.33
CA GLY A 97 -5.61 25.95 16.83
C GLY A 97 -6.73 26.64 17.61
N ILE A 98 -7.77 25.90 18.02
CA ILE A 98 -8.87 26.39 18.86
C ILE A 98 -8.40 26.61 20.31
N LEU A 99 -7.53 25.74 20.84
CA LEU A 99 -7.05 25.81 22.22
C LEU A 99 -5.90 26.81 22.42
N MET A 100 -5.26 27.26 21.35
CA MET A 100 -4.08 28.13 21.38
C MET A 100 -4.20 29.39 22.26
N PRO A 101 -5.31 30.17 22.25
CA PRO A 101 -5.44 31.34 23.12
C PRO A 101 -5.35 31.01 24.62
N PHE A 102 -5.79 29.80 25.03
CA PHE A 102 -5.70 29.36 26.43
C PHE A 102 -4.26 29.05 26.85
N ILE A 103 -3.47 28.51 25.92
CA ILE A 103 -2.06 28.15 26.14
C ILE A 103 -1.24 29.43 26.39
N SER A 104 -1.54 30.52 25.68
CA SER A 104 -0.76 31.76 25.79
C SER A 104 -1.00 32.59 27.06
N SER A 105 -2.17 32.49 27.71
CA SER A 105 -2.54 33.45 28.76
C SER A 105 -2.39 32.95 30.20
N THR A 106 -2.53 31.65 30.46
CA THR A 106 -2.75 31.16 31.84
C THR A 106 -2.40 29.68 32.08
N VAL A 107 -2.22 28.90 31.02
CA VAL A 107 -2.14 27.45 31.13
C VAL A 107 -0.67 27.01 31.17
N LYS A 108 -0.21 26.52 32.33
CA LYS A 108 1.13 25.92 32.48
C LYS A 108 1.24 24.72 31.53
N LEU A 109 2.40 24.54 30.88
CA LEU A 109 2.73 23.41 29.99
C LEU A 109 2.29 22.03 30.54
N ARG A 110 2.21 21.90 31.87
CA ARG A 110 1.65 20.74 32.60
C ARG A 110 0.25 20.31 32.15
N VAL A 111 -0.59 21.20 31.61
CA VAL A 111 -1.94 20.86 31.12
C VAL A 111 -1.90 20.17 29.75
N LEU A 112 -0.86 20.41 28.94
CA LEU A 112 -0.66 19.72 27.67
C LEU A 112 0.01 18.35 27.85
N LEU A 113 0.66 18.13 28.99
CA LEU A 113 1.42 16.91 29.26
C LEU A 113 0.59 15.62 29.09
N PRO A 114 -0.66 15.51 29.60
CA PRO A 114 -1.49 14.35 29.34
C PRO A 114 -1.78 14.12 27.85
N THR A 115 -2.06 15.18 27.09
CA THR A 115 -2.33 15.08 25.65
C THR A 115 -1.09 14.60 24.90
N VAL A 116 0.10 15.12 25.24
CA VAL A 116 1.36 14.66 24.65
C VAL A 116 1.62 13.20 24.99
N VAL A 117 1.48 12.80 26.26
CA VAL A 117 1.67 11.41 26.69
C VAL A 117 0.68 10.48 25.99
N SER A 118 -0.61 10.82 25.94
CA SER A 118 -1.62 10.04 25.23
C SER A 118 -1.32 9.93 23.74
N GLY A 119 -0.90 11.00 23.07
CA GLY A 119 -0.52 10.98 21.66
C GLY A 119 0.68 10.05 21.40
N GLN A 120 1.70 10.07 22.26
CA GLN A 120 2.84 9.17 22.17
C GLN A 120 2.43 7.70 22.40
N LEU A 121 1.59 7.43 23.41
CA LEU A 121 1.09 6.08 23.68
C LEU A 121 0.26 5.52 22.52
N ILE A 122 -0.63 6.34 21.93
CA ILE A 122 -1.39 5.96 20.73
C ILE A 122 -0.44 5.66 19.57
N THR A 123 0.59 6.49 19.37
CA THR A 123 1.58 6.28 18.30
C THR A 123 2.33 4.96 18.48
N VAL A 124 2.85 4.70 19.69
CA VAL A 124 3.53 3.44 20.01
C VAL A 124 2.61 2.25 19.79
N PHE A 125 1.34 2.36 20.20
CA PHE A 125 0.36 1.30 19.99
C PHE A 125 0.08 1.02 18.52
N LEU A 126 -0.14 2.06 17.71
CA LEU A 126 -0.38 1.91 16.28
C LEU A 126 0.83 1.29 15.57
N LEU A 127 2.04 1.67 15.96
CA LEU A 127 3.27 1.06 15.45
C LEU A 127 3.36 -0.40 15.85
N TYR A 128 3.12 -0.72 17.12
CA TYR A 128 3.12 -2.11 17.60
C TYR A 128 2.08 -2.96 16.84
N ALA A 129 0.84 -2.48 16.72
CA ALA A 129 -0.21 -3.17 15.97
C ALA A 129 0.15 -3.35 14.49
N ALA A 130 0.76 -2.35 13.85
CA ALA A 130 1.22 -2.45 12.47
C ALA A 130 2.38 -3.45 12.29
N MET A 131 3.24 -3.62 13.30
CA MET A 131 4.34 -4.59 13.28
C MET A 131 3.87 -6.03 13.55
N GLU A 132 2.88 -6.21 14.41
CA GLU A 132 2.25 -7.51 14.70
C GLU A 132 1.29 -7.94 13.59
N HIS A 133 0.69 -6.98 12.89
CA HIS A 133 -0.29 -7.21 11.84
C HIS A 133 0.04 -6.39 10.59
N PRO A 134 1.16 -6.71 9.90
CA PRO A 134 1.60 -5.95 8.77
C PRO A 134 0.59 -5.92 7.62
N TYR A 135 0.76 -4.90 6.78
CA TYR A 135 -0.11 -4.68 5.63
C TYR A 135 0.03 -5.81 4.60
N PHE A 136 -0.97 -5.92 3.73
CA PHE A 136 -1.17 -6.93 2.70
C PHE A 136 0.11 -7.61 2.15
N GLY A 137 0.15 -8.95 2.14
CA GLY A 137 1.25 -9.75 1.56
C GLY A 137 2.38 -10.12 2.53
N GLN A 138 2.25 -9.75 3.80
CA GLN A 138 3.20 -10.07 4.86
C GLN A 138 2.50 -10.95 5.91
N PRO A 139 2.68 -12.29 5.87
CA PRO A 139 1.88 -13.23 6.65
C PRO A 139 2.13 -13.18 8.15
N GLU A 140 3.33 -12.78 8.55
CA GLU A 140 3.87 -12.96 9.90
C GLU A 140 4.21 -11.59 10.52
N PRO A 141 4.20 -11.49 11.86
CA PRO A 141 4.75 -10.35 12.58
C PRO A 141 6.21 -10.06 12.20
N PHE A 142 6.62 -8.80 12.24
CA PHE A 142 8.01 -8.41 11.95
C PHE A 142 9.05 -9.03 12.90
N SER A 143 8.63 -9.42 14.10
CA SER A 143 9.48 -10.14 15.05
C SER A 143 9.89 -11.54 14.56
N GLN A 144 9.19 -12.11 13.57
CA GLN A 144 9.46 -13.43 12.99
C GLN A 144 10.29 -13.37 11.71
N TYR A 145 10.78 -12.18 11.33
CA TYR A 145 11.56 -12.00 10.09
C TYR A 145 13.02 -12.34 10.38
N ASP A 146 13.40 -13.58 10.14
CA ASP A 146 14.73 -14.10 10.47
C ASP A 146 15.46 -14.73 9.26
N ALA A 147 14.74 -14.99 8.16
CA ALA A 147 15.33 -15.58 6.97
C ALA A 147 15.90 -14.50 6.05
N THR A 148 17.12 -14.73 5.56
CA THR A 148 17.78 -13.83 4.62
C THR A 148 17.72 -14.38 3.21
N MET A 149 17.53 -13.48 2.25
CA MET A 149 17.63 -13.79 0.82
C MET A 149 18.45 -12.69 0.15
N THR A 150 19.34 -13.06 -0.78
CA THR A 150 20.00 -12.09 -1.66
C THR A 150 19.16 -11.85 -2.90
N THR A 151 18.93 -10.59 -3.26
CA THR A 151 18.33 -10.26 -4.55
C THR A 151 19.38 -10.40 -5.66
N ARG A 152 18.95 -10.45 -6.92
CA ARG A 152 19.87 -10.31 -8.06
C ARG A 152 20.25 -8.86 -8.36
N VAL A 153 19.60 -7.90 -7.70
CA VAL A 153 19.85 -6.47 -7.90
C VAL A 153 20.89 -6.03 -6.88
N ASN A 154 22.13 -5.82 -7.33
CA ASN A 154 23.24 -5.37 -6.48
C ASN A 154 23.51 -6.26 -5.26
N GLU A 155 23.10 -7.54 -5.31
CA GLU A 155 23.28 -8.51 -4.22
C GLU A 155 22.69 -8.05 -2.87
N SER A 156 21.66 -7.20 -2.90
CA SER A 156 21.05 -6.67 -1.68
C SER A 156 20.46 -7.79 -0.82
N ILE A 157 20.64 -7.74 0.49
CA ILE A 157 20.05 -8.70 1.42
C ILE A 157 18.65 -8.22 1.82
N LEU A 158 17.64 -9.08 1.67
CA LEU A 158 16.31 -8.91 2.22
C LEU A 158 16.14 -9.85 3.42
N ILE A 159 15.50 -9.35 4.47
CA ILE A 159 15.10 -10.13 5.64
C ILE A 159 13.58 -10.34 5.54
N LEU A 160 13.15 -11.60 5.50
CA LEU A 160 11.77 -12.00 5.21
C LEU A 160 11.34 -13.14 6.14
N PRO A 161 10.03 -13.42 6.25
CA PRO A 161 9.53 -14.69 6.74
C PRO A 161 10.15 -15.85 5.97
N LYS A 162 10.42 -16.95 6.66
CA LYS A 162 11.07 -18.13 6.06
C LYS A 162 10.37 -18.62 4.79
N GLU A 163 9.05 -18.77 4.82
CA GLU A 163 8.28 -19.24 3.67
C GLU A 163 8.41 -18.32 2.44
N LEU A 164 8.45 -17.01 2.67
CA LEU A 164 8.57 -16.02 1.61
C LEU A 164 10.00 -15.97 1.04
N ALA A 165 11.01 -16.12 1.89
CA ALA A 165 12.40 -16.25 1.46
C ALA A 165 12.59 -17.51 0.59
N ASP A 166 12.09 -18.66 1.07
CA ASP A 166 12.15 -19.94 0.34
C ASP A 166 11.41 -19.84 -1.01
N TYR A 167 10.24 -19.18 -1.03
CA TYR A 167 9.51 -18.89 -2.28
C TYR A 167 10.37 -18.12 -3.29
N TYR A 168 10.98 -17.00 -2.90
CA TYR A 168 11.78 -16.20 -3.83
C TYR A 168 13.08 -16.89 -4.26
N ILE A 169 13.71 -17.68 -3.38
CA ILE A 169 14.85 -18.53 -3.74
C ILE A 169 14.44 -19.52 -4.83
N ASN A 170 13.28 -20.17 -4.67
CA ASN A 170 12.73 -21.09 -5.64
C ASN A 170 12.38 -20.40 -6.96
N VAL A 171 11.78 -19.20 -6.91
CA VAL A 171 11.48 -18.38 -8.09
C VAL A 171 12.75 -18.07 -8.88
N LYS A 172 13.82 -17.62 -8.21
CA LYS A 172 15.12 -17.37 -8.85
C LYS A 172 15.67 -18.64 -9.51
N LYS A 173 15.66 -19.76 -8.79
CA LYS A 173 16.16 -21.05 -9.28
C LYS A 173 15.41 -21.50 -10.54
N MET A 174 14.09 -21.47 -10.52
CA MET A 174 13.27 -21.89 -11.65
C MET A 174 13.39 -20.92 -12.84
N ALA A 175 13.52 -19.62 -12.59
CA ALA A 175 13.83 -18.65 -13.64
C ALA A 175 15.17 -19.00 -14.32
N ASP A 176 16.23 -19.30 -13.57
CA ASP A 176 17.52 -19.72 -14.15
C ASP A 176 17.40 -20.99 -14.99
N GLN A 177 16.69 -21.99 -14.47
CA GLN A 177 16.47 -23.25 -15.17
C GLN A 177 15.66 -23.07 -16.47
N SER A 178 14.84 -22.02 -16.55
CA SER A 178 14.09 -21.66 -17.76
C SER A 178 14.91 -20.88 -18.79
N GLY A 179 16.19 -20.59 -18.51
CA GLY A 179 17.05 -19.78 -19.37
C GLY A 179 16.82 -18.27 -19.25
N PHE A 180 16.08 -17.83 -18.23
CA PHE A 180 15.90 -16.40 -17.95
C PHE A 180 17.23 -15.76 -17.58
N GLN A 181 17.52 -14.60 -18.15
CA GLN A 181 18.72 -13.82 -17.86
C GLN A 181 18.36 -12.51 -17.17
N ALA A 182 19.23 -12.05 -16.28
CA ALA A 182 19.07 -10.75 -15.63
C ALA A 182 18.93 -9.63 -16.68
N LYS A 183 18.09 -8.66 -16.37
CA LYS A 183 17.70 -7.51 -17.21
C LYS A 183 16.93 -7.87 -18.48
N MET A 184 16.51 -9.13 -18.66
CA MET A 184 15.54 -9.46 -19.71
C MET A 184 14.25 -8.68 -19.49
N PRO A 185 13.64 -8.11 -20.56
CA PRO A 185 12.40 -7.38 -20.44
C PRO A 185 11.28 -8.31 -19.96
N MET A 186 10.39 -7.80 -19.11
CA MET A 186 9.22 -8.54 -18.64
C MET A 186 8.00 -7.64 -18.45
N ILE A 187 6.84 -8.18 -18.80
CA ILE A 187 5.53 -7.57 -18.54
C ILE A 187 4.85 -8.35 -17.42
N ASP A 188 4.56 -7.66 -16.31
CA ASP A 188 3.70 -8.21 -15.27
C ASP A 188 2.24 -8.16 -15.74
N MET A 189 1.61 -9.32 -15.92
CA MET A 189 0.20 -9.46 -16.28
C MET A 189 -0.61 -10.03 -15.10
N SER A 190 0.03 -10.32 -13.97
CA SER A 190 -0.56 -11.00 -12.82
C SER A 190 -1.42 -10.07 -11.94
N GLY A 191 -1.07 -8.78 -11.92
CA GLY A 191 -1.68 -7.76 -11.05
C GLY A 191 -1.16 -7.76 -9.60
N TYR A 192 -0.41 -8.78 -9.16
CA TYR A 192 0.10 -8.89 -7.78
C TYR A 192 1.59 -9.26 -7.67
N GLY A 193 2.17 -9.89 -8.69
CA GLY A 193 3.49 -10.52 -8.68
C GLY A 193 4.67 -9.57 -8.89
N SER A 194 4.53 -8.26 -8.71
CA SER A 194 5.59 -7.29 -9.03
C SER A 194 6.91 -7.56 -8.30
N GLY A 195 6.85 -8.10 -7.08
CA GLY A 195 8.04 -8.52 -6.31
C GLY A 195 8.88 -9.60 -7.01
N VAL A 196 8.26 -10.46 -7.83
CA VAL A 196 8.96 -11.51 -8.59
C VAL A 196 9.91 -10.90 -9.61
N LEU A 197 9.47 -9.88 -10.35
CA LEU A 197 10.32 -9.22 -11.36
C LEU A 197 11.57 -8.61 -10.72
N TYR A 198 11.41 -8.00 -9.54
CA TYR A 198 12.54 -7.48 -8.77
C TYR A 198 13.48 -8.60 -8.30
N ALA A 199 12.93 -9.67 -7.73
CA ALA A 199 13.71 -10.78 -7.17
C ALA A 199 14.62 -11.47 -8.23
N ILE A 200 14.14 -11.59 -9.47
CA ILE A 200 14.89 -12.17 -10.59
C ILE A 200 15.69 -11.12 -11.39
N ASN A 201 15.68 -9.86 -10.97
CA ASN A 201 16.34 -8.73 -11.67
C ASN A 201 15.89 -8.62 -13.13
N ALA A 202 14.58 -8.72 -13.38
CA ALA A 202 14.00 -8.45 -14.69
C ALA A 202 13.97 -6.96 -15.00
N LYS A 203 14.04 -6.59 -16.27
CA LYS A 203 13.72 -5.23 -16.73
C LYS A 203 12.21 -5.12 -16.86
N ALA A 204 11.52 -4.63 -15.83
CA ALA A 204 10.09 -4.39 -15.92
C ALA A 204 9.79 -3.33 -17.00
N ILE A 205 8.94 -3.66 -17.98
CA ILE A 205 8.55 -2.74 -19.06
C ILE A 205 7.08 -2.32 -18.90
N GLY A 206 6.77 -1.10 -19.30
CA GLY A 206 5.48 -0.45 -19.04
C GLY A 206 5.45 0.21 -17.67
N SER A 207 5.35 -0.59 -16.60
CA SER A 207 5.47 -0.16 -15.20
C SER A 207 6.12 -1.27 -14.37
N ALA A 208 6.79 -0.89 -13.28
CA ALA A 208 7.32 -1.85 -12.30
C ALA A 208 6.21 -2.70 -11.66
N TRP A 209 4.99 -2.17 -11.62
CA TRP A 209 3.79 -2.89 -11.22
C TRP A 209 2.63 -2.49 -12.13
N MET A 210 2.12 -3.47 -12.86
CA MET A 210 1.01 -3.30 -13.79
C MET A 210 -0.28 -3.70 -13.08
N ILE A 211 -1.02 -2.69 -12.63
CA ILE A 211 -2.20 -2.88 -11.75
C ILE A 211 -3.37 -3.41 -12.59
N GLY A 212 -3.81 -4.64 -12.31
CA GLY A 212 -5.03 -5.23 -12.88
C GLY A 212 -6.20 -5.28 -11.90
N GLY A 213 -7.35 -5.76 -12.37
CA GLY A 213 -8.57 -5.92 -11.56
C GLY A 213 -9.42 -4.68 -11.28
N TYR A 214 -8.93 -3.49 -11.64
CA TYR A 214 -9.72 -2.26 -11.58
C TYR A 214 -10.33 -1.92 -12.94
N SER A 215 -11.45 -1.18 -12.92
CA SER A 215 -12.03 -0.63 -14.14
C SER A 215 -11.01 0.25 -14.86
N GLY A 216 -10.80 0.00 -16.16
CA GLY A 216 -9.82 0.74 -16.97
C GLY A 216 -8.37 0.26 -16.86
N SER A 217 -8.03 -0.71 -15.99
CA SER A 217 -6.67 -1.25 -15.85
C SER A 217 -6.04 -1.69 -17.19
N ASN A 218 -6.81 -2.37 -18.05
CA ASN A 218 -6.33 -2.78 -19.37
C ASN A 218 -5.97 -1.58 -20.27
N ASN A 219 -6.74 -0.49 -20.21
CA ASN A 219 -6.48 0.71 -21.00
C ASN A 219 -5.20 1.42 -20.52
N VAL A 220 -5.01 1.49 -19.20
CA VAL A 220 -3.77 2.03 -18.61
C VAL A 220 -2.57 1.17 -19.00
N ALA A 221 -2.70 -0.16 -18.94
CA ALA A 221 -1.66 -1.09 -19.37
C ALA A 221 -1.26 -0.89 -20.85
N VAL A 222 -2.24 -0.76 -21.75
CA VAL A 222 -1.99 -0.42 -23.17
C VAL A 222 -1.29 0.93 -23.30
N ALA A 223 -1.75 1.97 -22.59
CA ALA A 223 -1.14 3.30 -22.64
C ALA A 223 0.32 3.31 -22.15
N LEU A 224 0.65 2.51 -21.13
CA LEU A 224 2.01 2.33 -20.63
C LEU A 224 2.89 1.58 -21.64
N LEU A 225 2.39 0.47 -22.19
CA LEU A 225 3.12 -0.32 -23.19
C LEU A 225 3.33 0.43 -24.51
N ASN A 226 2.43 1.34 -24.90
CA ASN A 226 2.61 2.21 -26.06
C ASN A 226 3.85 3.11 -25.96
N ARG A 227 4.37 3.35 -24.76
CA ARG A 227 5.60 4.14 -24.51
C ARG A 227 6.87 3.29 -24.53
N VAL A 228 6.74 1.97 -24.71
CA VAL A 228 7.86 1.02 -24.73
C VAL A 228 8.19 0.65 -26.18
N SER A 229 9.48 0.45 -26.49
CA SER A 229 9.91 0.00 -27.82
C SER A 229 9.31 -1.35 -28.21
N CYS A 230 9.02 -1.57 -29.50
CA CYS A 230 8.55 -2.87 -29.97
C CYS A 230 9.62 -3.95 -29.78
N THR A 231 10.90 -3.61 -29.85
CA THR A 231 12.01 -4.53 -29.53
C THR A 231 11.91 -5.05 -28.10
N ASP A 232 11.66 -4.18 -27.11
CA ASP A 232 11.51 -4.60 -25.72
C ASP A 232 10.24 -5.44 -25.51
N ILE A 233 9.10 -5.02 -26.06
CA ILE A 233 7.82 -5.75 -25.92
C ILE A 233 7.91 -7.16 -26.49
N THR A 234 8.52 -7.30 -27.66
CA THR A 234 8.59 -8.58 -28.36
C THR A 234 9.65 -9.52 -27.81
N ALA A 235 10.65 -8.98 -27.11
CA ALA A 235 11.62 -9.75 -26.33
C ALA A 235 11.12 -10.08 -24.91
N ALA A 236 10.00 -9.49 -24.46
CA ALA A 236 9.60 -9.58 -23.07
C ALA A 236 9.04 -10.94 -22.70
N GLY A 237 9.44 -11.46 -21.53
CA GLY A 237 8.68 -12.51 -20.86
C GLY A 237 7.39 -11.98 -20.23
N LEU A 238 6.45 -12.86 -19.91
CA LEU A 238 5.22 -12.53 -19.19
C LEU A 238 5.20 -13.21 -17.83
N LEU A 239 4.76 -12.48 -16.80
CA LEU A 239 4.39 -13.04 -15.52
C LEU A 239 2.86 -13.07 -15.42
N ILE A 240 2.27 -14.26 -15.33
CA ILE A 240 0.83 -14.46 -15.39
C ILE A 240 0.35 -15.17 -14.12
N ASP A 241 -0.80 -14.75 -13.63
CA ASP A 241 -1.57 -15.48 -12.62
C ASP A 241 -2.89 -15.92 -13.28
N PRO A 242 -3.04 -17.20 -13.68
CA PRO A 242 -4.19 -17.65 -14.44
C PRO A 242 -5.49 -17.58 -13.63
N ASP A 243 -5.42 -17.69 -12.31
CA ASP A 243 -6.58 -17.81 -11.42
C ASP A 243 -6.96 -16.47 -10.77
N SER A 244 -6.11 -15.44 -10.87
CA SER A 244 -6.35 -14.13 -10.28
C SER A 244 -7.47 -13.35 -10.98
N GLN A 245 -8.41 -12.83 -10.20
CA GLN A 245 -9.38 -11.82 -10.64
C GLN A 245 -8.72 -10.47 -10.96
N MET A 246 -7.50 -10.24 -10.46
CA MET A 246 -6.76 -9.00 -10.67
C MET A 246 -5.77 -9.10 -11.84
N LYS A 247 -5.82 -10.16 -12.64
CA LYS A 247 -4.97 -10.29 -13.82
C LYS A 247 -5.34 -9.26 -14.89
N LEU A 248 -4.35 -8.85 -15.67
CA LEU A 248 -4.59 -8.10 -16.91
C LEU A 248 -5.03 -9.05 -18.02
N SER A 249 -5.85 -8.54 -18.94
CA SER A 249 -6.28 -9.36 -20.08
C SER A 249 -5.11 -9.62 -21.02
N LEU A 250 -4.89 -10.90 -21.37
CA LEU A 250 -3.88 -11.27 -22.37
C LEU A 250 -4.19 -10.72 -23.77
N THR A 251 -5.44 -10.32 -24.03
CA THR A 251 -5.83 -9.66 -25.29
C THR A 251 -5.13 -8.31 -25.50
N ILE A 252 -4.53 -7.71 -24.47
CA ILE A 252 -3.69 -6.51 -24.60
C ILE A 252 -2.55 -6.75 -25.59
N LEU A 253 -1.98 -7.96 -25.60
CA LEU A 253 -0.88 -8.35 -26.48
C LEU A 253 -1.26 -8.26 -27.97
N ASN A 254 -2.53 -8.47 -28.31
CA ASN A 254 -3.03 -8.38 -29.69
C ASN A 254 -2.88 -6.95 -30.25
N GLY A 255 -2.93 -5.93 -29.37
CA GLY A 255 -2.67 -4.53 -29.73
C GLY A 255 -1.24 -4.29 -30.21
N PHE A 256 -0.32 -5.21 -29.89
CA PHE A 256 1.09 -5.18 -30.27
C PHE A 256 1.44 -6.30 -31.26
N GLY A 257 0.45 -6.90 -31.92
CA GLY A 257 0.67 -7.97 -32.90
C GLY A 257 1.13 -9.30 -32.31
N LEU A 258 0.98 -9.48 -30.99
CA LEU A 258 1.35 -10.70 -30.28
C LEU A 258 0.11 -11.48 -29.87
N ILE A 259 0.07 -12.76 -30.21
CA ILE A 259 -0.95 -13.73 -29.83
C ILE A 259 -0.34 -14.65 -28.79
N PHE A 260 -0.90 -14.66 -27.58
CA PHE A 260 -0.32 -15.32 -26.40
C PHE A 260 0.09 -16.78 -26.67
N GLU A 261 -0.84 -17.60 -27.14
CA GLU A 261 -0.65 -19.04 -27.33
C GLU A 261 0.35 -19.36 -28.45
N GLN A 262 0.49 -18.45 -29.42
CA GLN A 262 1.40 -18.62 -30.56
C GLN A 262 2.80 -18.13 -30.23
N ASN A 263 2.91 -17.00 -29.54
CA ASN A 263 4.20 -16.32 -29.34
C ASN A 263 4.89 -16.69 -28.04
N PHE A 264 4.19 -17.27 -27.06
CA PHE A 264 4.76 -17.58 -25.75
C PHE A 264 4.68 -19.08 -25.42
N ALA A 265 5.66 -19.54 -24.66
CA ALA A 265 5.71 -20.88 -24.08
C ALA A 265 5.87 -20.78 -22.56
N LEU A 266 5.20 -21.68 -21.84
CA LEU A 266 5.34 -21.80 -20.40
C LEU A 266 6.78 -22.24 -20.09
N ALA A 267 7.45 -21.48 -19.25
CA ALA A 267 8.86 -21.66 -18.94
C ALA A 267 9.07 -22.10 -17.47
N ALA A 268 8.26 -21.60 -16.55
CA ALA A 268 8.23 -22.05 -15.16
C ALA A 268 6.86 -21.79 -14.51
N GLU A 269 6.56 -22.54 -13.45
CA GLU A 269 5.40 -22.33 -12.58
C GLU A 269 5.86 -22.30 -11.12
N PHE A 270 5.27 -21.39 -10.34
CA PHE A 270 5.59 -21.19 -8.93
C PHE A 270 4.30 -21.14 -8.12
N ASN A 271 4.31 -21.76 -6.94
CA ASN A 271 3.22 -21.62 -5.99
C ASN A 271 3.52 -20.45 -5.08
N ILE A 272 2.63 -19.47 -5.02
CA ILE A 272 2.69 -18.43 -4.00
C ILE A 272 2.35 -19.10 -2.66
N PRO A 273 3.20 -18.96 -1.62
CA PRO A 273 2.91 -19.53 -0.32
C PRO A 273 1.52 -19.09 0.14
N SER A 274 0.76 -20.03 0.70
CA SER A 274 -0.54 -19.79 1.34
C SER A 274 -0.33 -18.99 2.61
N THR A 275 0.11 -17.76 2.43
CA THR A 275 0.27 -16.80 3.49
C THR A 275 -1.09 -16.56 4.12
N ASN A 276 -1.13 -16.17 5.39
CA ASN A 276 -2.33 -15.68 6.08
C ASN A 276 -2.85 -14.35 5.47
N ILE A 277 -2.86 -14.22 4.14
CA ILE A 277 -3.74 -13.33 3.35
C ILE A 277 -5.21 -13.81 3.48
N ALA A 278 -5.52 -14.61 4.50
CA ALA A 278 -6.86 -14.87 5.04
C ALA A 278 -7.64 -13.57 5.33
N ARG A 279 -6.99 -12.39 5.43
CA ARG A 279 -7.71 -11.10 5.44
C ARG A 279 -8.50 -10.82 4.16
N VAL A 280 -8.19 -11.48 3.03
CA VAL A 280 -8.95 -11.37 1.76
C VAL A 280 -9.33 -12.75 1.20
N GLY A 281 -9.11 -13.85 1.94
CA GLY A 281 -9.54 -15.18 1.53
C GLY A 281 -8.96 -15.63 0.18
N ILE A 282 -7.77 -15.15 -0.17
CA ILE A 282 -7.16 -15.43 -1.46
C ILE A 282 -6.50 -16.82 -1.37
N PRO A 283 -7.03 -17.84 -2.07
CA PRO A 283 -6.42 -19.17 -2.08
C PRO A 283 -4.98 -19.09 -2.61
N SER A 284 -4.14 -20.06 -2.23
CA SER A 284 -2.81 -20.21 -2.81
C SER A 284 -2.90 -20.08 -4.34
N LYS A 285 -2.18 -19.09 -4.88
CA LYS A 285 -2.19 -18.78 -6.30
C LYS A 285 -0.98 -19.39 -6.99
N LYS A 286 -1.17 -19.80 -8.22
CA LYS A 286 -0.07 -20.18 -9.12
C LYS A 286 0.37 -18.95 -9.89
N LEU A 287 1.67 -18.72 -9.95
CA LEU A 287 2.28 -17.79 -10.90
C LEU A 287 2.98 -18.58 -12.00
N GLN A 288 2.90 -18.07 -13.21
CA GLN A 288 3.50 -18.68 -14.39
C GLN A 288 4.43 -17.68 -15.06
N LEU A 289 5.64 -18.13 -15.35
CA LEU A 289 6.59 -17.42 -16.20
C LEU A 289 6.46 -17.96 -17.62
N TRP A 290 6.17 -17.07 -18.55
CA TRP A 290 6.06 -17.38 -19.98
C TRP A 290 7.13 -16.64 -20.75
N MET A 291 7.85 -17.34 -21.63
CA MET A 291 8.95 -16.78 -22.42
C MET A 291 8.59 -16.77 -23.90
N PRO A 292 9.11 -15.81 -24.69
CA PRO A 292 8.91 -15.79 -26.14
C PRO A 292 9.43 -17.08 -26.81
N LYS A 293 8.65 -17.65 -27.72
CA LYS A 293 9.02 -18.83 -28.52
C LYS A 293 10.00 -18.54 -29.64
N TYR A 294 9.95 -17.33 -30.20
CA TYR A 294 10.64 -16.97 -31.43
C TYR A 294 11.66 -15.84 -31.20
N PRO A 295 12.70 -15.75 -32.05
CA PRO A 295 13.62 -14.61 -32.04
C PRO A 295 12.90 -13.29 -32.28
N THR A 296 13.30 -12.25 -31.55
CA THR A 296 12.71 -10.91 -31.49
C THR A 296 12.51 -10.23 -32.85
N ARG A 297 13.34 -10.57 -33.84
CA ARG A 297 13.35 -9.87 -35.15
C ARG A 297 12.05 -10.05 -35.94
N TYR A 298 11.45 -11.24 -35.92
CA TYR A 298 10.21 -11.51 -36.69
C TYR A 298 8.98 -10.85 -36.06
N THR A 299 8.97 -10.69 -34.74
CA THR A 299 7.85 -10.14 -33.99
C THR A 299 7.90 -8.61 -33.90
N THR A 300 9.09 -8.01 -34.03
CA THR A 300 9.25 -6.54 -33.98
C THR A 300 8.52 -5.84 -35.12
N ASP A 301 8.69 -6.28 -36.37
CA ASP A 301 8.02 -5.66 -37.53
C ASP A 301 6.48 -5.75 -37.43
N ALA A 302 5.98 -6.88 -36.91
CA ALA A 302 4.54 -7.07 -36.67
C ALA A 302 4.02 -6.09 -35.60
N CYS A 303 4.78 -5.89 -34.52
CA CYS A 303 4.46 -4.92 -33.48
C CYS A 303 4.45 -3.48 -34.02
N GLU A 304 5.47 -3.08 -34.78
CA GLU A 304 5.56 -1.73 -35.35
C GLU A 304 4.44 -1.46 -36.33
N LYS A 305 4.17 -2.42 -37.23
CA LYS A 305 3.06 -2.33 -38.18
C LYS A 305 1.72 -2.20 -37.48
N LYS A 306 1.49 -2.96 -36.39
CA LYS A 306 0.24 -2.88 -35.63
C LYS A 306 0.11 -1.55 -34.91
N ARG A 307 1.19 -1.07 -34.27
CA ARG A 307 1.20 0.21 -33.54
C ARG A 307 0.93 1.41 -34.45
N ASN A 308 1.49 1.42 -35.65
CA ASN A 308 1.27 2.49 -36.63
C ASN A 308 -0.13 2.49 -37.27
N SER A 309 -0.94 1.46 -36.99
CA SER A 309 -2.32 1.34 -37.49
C SER A 309 -3.39 1.79 -36.50
N LEU A 310 -3.00 2.16 -35.27
CA LEU A 310 -3.86 2.67 -34.20
C LEU A 310 -3.89 4.20 -34.21
#